data_AF-A0AAD6TKL1-F1
#
_entry.id   AF-A0AAD6TKL1-F1
#
_cell.length_a   1.000
_cell.length_b   1.000
_cell.length_c   1.000
_cell.angle_alpha   90.00
_cell.angle_beta   90.00
_cell.angle_gamma   90.00
#
_symmetry.space_group_name_H-M   'P 1'
#
loop_
_entity.id
_entity.type
_entity.pdbx_description
1 polymer ?
#
loop_
_entity_poly.entity_id
_entity_poly.type
_entity_poly.pdbx_seq_one_letter_code
_entity_poly.pdbx_strand_id
1 'polypeptide(L)'
;MSRETWHKRAGVYITAFLVGLTFVSIFWLLNQGKGGNTAQFSFHVSFGDQVALRITNAKHYSLDDDDEWSKILPASGHLIHVTEDDSGSVLPRPYTVTLFHQLKCLDIIRTQYKQPPGTPIHPRTRHCMNYLRQILLCRPNLRLEAVEDEFGLTDRYSYDTVCRDWSSLYDEVERNQLAYAKWKEEKKGRDDLQI
;
A
#
# COMPACT_ATOMS: atom_id res chain seq x y z
N MET A 1 -4.96 -61.64 31.20
CA MET A 1 -5.25 -60.22 31.53
C MET A 1 -6.73 -60.01 31.25
N SER A 2 -7.55 -59.72 32.27
CA SER A 2 -9.02 -59.72 32.14
C SER A 2 -9.52 -58.44 31.43
N ARG A 3 -10.62 -58.57 30.68
CA ARG A 3 -11.23 -57.47 29.91
C ARG A 3 -11.52 -56.24 30.77
N GLU A 4 -11.88 -56.45 32.04
CA GLU A 4 -12.07 -55.36 33.03
C GLU A 4 -10.80 -54.54 33.31
N THR A 5 -9.64 -55.19 33.44
CA THR A 5 -8.37 -54.48 33.68
C THR A 5 -7.95 -53.62 32.49
N TRP A 6 -8.35 -54.01 31.28
CA TRP A 6 -8.11 -53.25 30.05
C TRP A 6 -8.97 -51.98 29.98
N HIS A 7 -10.26 -52.07 30.33
CA HIS A 7 -11.15 -50.92 30.37
C HIS A 7 -10.75 -49.89 31.44
N LYS A 8 -10.34 -50.34 32.63
CA LYS A 8 -9.86 -49.44 33.69
C LYS A 8 -8.57 -48.71 33.27
N ARG A 9 -7.62 -49.43 32.67
CA ARG A 9 -6.37 -48.83 32.16
C ARG A 9 -6.63 -47.86 31.01
N ALA A 10 -7.45 -48.24 30.04
CA ALA A 10 -7.83 -47.37 28.91
C ALA A 10 -8.51 -46.09 29.38
N GLY A 11 -9.41 -46.18 30.38
CA GLY A 11 -10.05 -45.01 31.00
C GLY A 11 -9.04 -44.03 31.60
N VAL A 12 -8.04 -44.52 32.35
CA VAL A 12 -6.98 -43.69 32.92
C VAL A 12 -6.17 -42.97 31.83
N TYR A 13 -5.74 -43.69 30.78
CA TYR A 13 -4.98 -43.08 29.69
C TYR A 13 -5.78 -42.03 28.91
N ILE A 14 -7.07 -42.28 28.66
CA ILE A 14 -7.96 -41.31 27.99
C ILE A 14 -8.15 -40.07 28.85
N THR A 15 -8.40 -40.22 30.15
CA THR A 15 -8.54 -39.07 31.06
C THR A 15 -7.26 -38.25 31.17
N ALA A 16 -6.09 -38.90 31.27
CA ALA A 16 -4.81 -38.20 31.32
C ALA A 16 -4.51 -37.43 30.01
N PHE A 17 -4.86 -38.02 28.86
CA PHE A 17 -4.70 -37.37 27.55
C PHE A 17 -5.62 -36.15 27.41
N LEU A 18 -6.89 -36.26 27.79
CA LEU A 18 -7.83 -35.14 27.75
C LEU A 18 -7.42 -34.01 28.69
N VAL A 19 -6.99 -34.31 29.91
CA VAL A 19 -6.45 -33.30 30.85
C VAL A 19 -5.20 -32.62 30.27
N GLY A 20 -4.28 -33.39 29.68
CA GLY A 20 -3.10 -32.85 29.00
C GLY A 20 -3.46 -31.89 27.86
N LEU A 21 -4.43 -32.25 27.02
CA LEU A 21 -4.91 -31.39 25.93
C LEU A 21 -5.56 -30.10 26.44
N THR A 22 -6.33 -30.17 27.52
CA THR A 22 -6.91 -28.95 28.14
C THR A 22 -5.84 -28.05 28.73
N PHE A 23 -4.81 -28.61 29.38
CA PHE A 23 -3.69 -27.83 29.91
C PHE A 23 -2.88 -27.14 28.81
N VAL A 24 -2.60 -27.84 27.70
CA VAL A 24 -1.90 -27.24 26.55
C VAL A 24 -2.74 -26.14 25.91
N SER A 25 -4.06 -26.35 25.76
CA SER A 25 -4.97 -25.36 25.19
C SER A 25 -5.10 -24.12 26.09
N ILE A 26 -5.24 -24.30 27.41
CA ILE A 26 -5.29 -23.21 28.39
C ILE A 26 -3.94 -22.49 28.45
N PHE A 27 -2.82 -23.20 28.46
CA PHE A 27 -1.49 -22.59 28.43
C PHE A 27 -1.27 -21.78 27.16
N TRP A 28 -1.70 -22.28 26.00
CA TRP A 28 -1.65 -21.54 24.75
C TRP A 28 -2.56 -20.31 24.79
N LEU A 29 -3.80 -20.42 25.28
CA LEU A 29 -4.73 -19.29 25.46
C LEU A 29 -4.21 -18.24 26.45
N LEU A 30 -3.57 -18.65 27.55
CA LEU A 30 -2.96 -17.75 28.53
C LEU A 30 -1.68 -17.09 28.00
N ASN A 31 -0.97 -17.75 27.07
CA ASN A 31 0.29 -17.25 26.52
C ASN A 31 0.13 -16.56 25.14
N GLN A 32 -1.07 -16.60 24.55
CA GLN A 32 -1.45 -15.84 23.35
C GLN A 32 -1.39 -14.31 23.55
N GLY A 33 -1.41 -13.83 24.79
CA GLY A 33 -1.34 -12.40 25.13
C GLY A 33 0.07 -11.78 25.14
N LYS A 34 1.13 -12.55 24.81
CA LYS A 34 2.51 -12.05 24.72
C LYS A 34 3.07 -12.13 23.29
N GLY A 35 2.22 -11.92 22.30
CA GLY A 35 2.69 -11.53 20.97
C GLY A 35 3.46 -10.22 21.10
N GLY A 36 4.75 -10.24 20.77
CA GLY A 36 5.62 -9.07 20.90
C GLY A 36 5.02 -7.84 20.21
N ASN A 37 5.24 -6.66 20.81
CA ASN A 37 4.99 -5.38 20.16
C ASN A 37 5.75 -5.37 18.83
N THR A 38 5.09 -5.78 17.75
CA THR A 38 5.60 -5.51 16.41
C THR A 38 5.53 -4.00 16.26
N ALA A 39 6.68 -3.37 16.02
CA ALA A 39 6.75 -1.95 15.73
C ALA A 39 5.78 -1.66 14.58
N GLN A 40 4.68 -0.98 14.89
CA GLN A 40 3.65 -0.63 13.93
C GLN A 40 4.00 0.75 13.39
N PHE A 41 4.24 0.83 12.09
CA PHE A 41 4.45 2.10 11.42
C PHE A 41 3.22 2.99 11.58
N SER A 42 3.43 4.30 11.73
CA SER A 42 2.35 5.29 11.80
C SER A 42 1.46 5.30 10.55
N PHE A 43 1.98 4.78 9.44
CA PHE A 43 1.32 4.74 8.15
C PHE A 43 0.76 3.34 7.86
N HIS A 44 -0.56 3.21 7.84
CA HIS A 44 -1.27 1.97 7.53
C HIS A 44 -2.57 2.26 6.81
N VAL A 45 -2.74 1.66 5.62
CA VAL A 45 -3.97 1.86 4.82
C VAL A 45 -4.90 0.69 5.07
N SER A 46 -6.09 1.00 5.58
CA SER A 46 -7.20 0.04 5.66
C SER A 46 -8.09 0.21 4.44
N PHE A 47 -8.05 -0.75 3.52
CA PHE A 47 -8.94 -0.75 2.36
C PHE A 47 -10.33 -1.25 2.78
N GLY A 48 -11.36 -0.50 2.40
CA GLY A 48 -12.75 -0.92 2.52
C GLY A 48 -13.19 -1.85 1.39
N ASP A 49 -14.45 -1.73 1.00
CA ASP A 49 -15.01 -2.48 -0.12
C ASP A 49 -14.30 -2.16 -1.44
N GLN A 50 -14.28 -3.14 -2.33
CA GLN A 50 -13.75 -2.95 -3.68
C GLN A 50 -14.74 -2.16 -4.53
N VAL A 51 -14.20 -1.41 -5.51
CA VAL A 51 -14.97 -0.57 -6.42
C VAL A 51 -14.90 -1.10 -7.85
N ALA A 52 -15.98 -0.95 -8.61
CA ALA A 52 -15.97 -1.18 -10.05
C ALA A 52 -15.43 0.05 -10.76
N LEU A 53 -14.44 -0.15 -11.63
CA LEU A 53 -13.89 0.86 -12.53
C LEU A 53 -14.13 0.42 -13.97
N ARG A 54 -14.75 1.29 -14.76
CA ARG A 54 -14.83 1.09 -16.21
C ARG A 54 -13.60 1.72 -16.88
N ILE A 55 -12.81 0.89 -17.55
CA ILE A 55 -11.70 1.34 -18.39
C ILE A 55 -12.28 1.81 -19.72
N THR A 56 -12.00 3.05 -20.10
CA THR A 56 -12.43 3.67 -21.36
C THR A 56 -11.31 4.58 -21.87
N ASN A 57 -11.43 5.06 -23.11
CA ASN A 57 -10.62 6.19 -23.54
C ASN A 57 -10.90 7.39 -22.66
N ALA A 58 -9.83 7.90 -22.06
CA ALA A 58 -9.93 8.88 -21.00
C ALA A 58 -10.33 10.24 -21.59
N LYS A 59 -11.45 10.79 -21.09
CA LYS A 59 -11.80 12.21 -21.29
C LYS A 59 -11.05 13.14 -20.33
N HIS A 60 -10.43 12.54 -19.31
CA HIS A 60 -9.64 13.17 -18.27
C HIS A 60 -8.14 12.93 -18.52
N TYR A 61 -7.30 13.80 -17.97
CA TYR A 61 -5.85 13.78 -18.07
C TYR A 61 -5.37 13.88 -19.52
N SER A 62 -5.97 14.79 -20.30
CA SER A 62 -5.48 15.11 -21.65
C SER A 62 -4.02 15.57 -21.61
N LEU A 63 -3.30 15.45 -22.73
CA LEU A 63 -1.87 15.79 -22.76
C LEU A 63 -1.58 17.23 -22.32
N ASP A 64 -2.50 18.16 -22.56
CA ASP A 64 -2.29 19.60 -22.31
C ASP A 64 -2.95 20.13 -21.02
N ASP A 65 -3.74 19.32 -20.31
CA ASP A 65 -4.47 19.76 -19.11
C ASP A 65 -3.59 19.74 -17.84
N ASP A 66 -2.66 20.68 -17.75
CA ASP A 66 -1.72 20.77 -16.63
C ASP A 66 -2.42 20.92 -15.27
N ASP A 67 -3.61 21.55 -15.24
CA ASP A 67 -4.42 21.72 -14.03
C ASP A 67 -4.99 20.39 -13.52
N GLU A 68 -5.50 19.56 -14.41
CA GLU A 68 -5.98 18.22 -14.05
C GLU A 68 -4.83 17.31 -13.65
N TRP A 69 -3.71 17.32 -14.39
CA TRP A 69 -2.52 16.55 -14.02
C TRP A 69 -1.94 16.94 -12.66
N SER A 70 -2.09 18.20 -12.23
CA SER A 70 -1.68 18.63 -10.89
C SER A 70 -2.46 17.94 -9.76
N LYS A 71 -3.68 17.45 -10.04
CA LYS A 71 -4.58 16.80 -9.07
C LYS A 71 -4.35 15.28 -8.95
N ILE A 72 -3.47 14.71 -9.75
CA ILE A 72 -3.18 13.26 -9.72
C ILE A 72 -2.49 12.82 -8.42
N LEU A 73 -1.91 13.76 -7.68
CA LEU A 73 -1.25 13.54 -6.39
C LEU A 73 -2.04 14.21 -5.26
N PRO A 74 -1.87 13.75 -4.00
CA PRO A 74 -2.32 14.51 -2.85
C PRO A 74 -1.72 15.93 -2.85
N ALA A 75 -2.38 16.87 -2.19
CA ALA A 75 -1.88 18.25 -2.06
C ALA A 75 -0.48 18.33 -1.44
N SER A 76 -0.11 17.37 -0.57
CA SER A 76 1.24 17.23 0.00
C SER A 76 2.29 16.70 -0.98
N GLY A 77 1.90 16.33 -2.20
CA GLY A 77 2.73 15.61 -3.17
C GLY A 77 2.94 14.14 -2.80
N HIS A 78 3.98 13.54 -3.40
CA HIS A 78 4.29 12.10 -3.32
C HIS A 78 5.19 11.67 -2.14
N LEU A 79 5.70 12.61 -1.34
CA LEU A 79 6.57 12.32 -0.20
C LEU A 79 5.75 12.31 1.08
N ILE A 80 5.94 11.31 1.94
CA ILE A 80 5.30 11.19 3.25
C ILE A 80 6.36 11.00 4.34
N HIS A 81 6.01 11.29 5.60
CA HIS A 81 6.90 11.07 6.75
C HIS A 81 6.30 10.07 7.71
N VAL A 82 6.98 8.96 7.96
CA VAL A 82 6.45 7.84 8.75
C VAL A 82 7.32 7.62 9.98
N THR A 83 6.70 7.35 11.13
CA THR A 83 7.41 6.92 12.35
C THR A 83 7.31 5.40 12.51
N GLU A 84 8.36 4.78 13.04
CA GLU A 84 8.43 3.33 13.30
C GLU A 84 7.71 2.92 14.58
N ASP A 85 7.33 3.88 15.43
CA ASP A 85 6.43 3.68 16.55
C ASP A 85 5.57 4.93 16.84
N ASP A 86 4.53 4.73 17.64
CA ASP A 86 3.61 5.77 18.11
C ASP A 86 4.06 6.41 19.44
N SER A 87 5.28 6.10 19.92
CA SER A 87 5.78 6.58 21.21
C SER A 87 6.14 8.07 21.20
N GLY A 88 6.18 8.69 20.01
CA GLY A 88 6.65 10.07 19.81
C GLY A 88 8.15 10.26 20.05
N SER A 89 8.88 9.19 20.36
CA SER A 89 10.32 9.22 20.62
C SER A 89 11.16 8.98 19.36
N VAL A 90 10.57 8.39 18.32
CA VAL A 90 11.25 8.11 17.05
C VAL A 90 11.02 9.24 16.05
N LEU A 91 12.11 9.67 15.40
CA LEU A 91 12.06 10.72 14.37
C LEU A 91 11.32 10.22 13.11
N PRO A 92 10.33 10.98 12.58
CA PRO A 92 9.68 10.66 11.31
C PRO A 92 10.69 10.62 10.16
N ARG A 93 10.63 9.59 9.33
CA ARG A 93 11.51 9.42 8.15
C ARG A 93 10.75 9.63 6.84
N PRO A 94 11.38 10.21 5.81
CA PRO A 94 10.75 10.42 4.53
C PRO A 94 10.64 9.11 3.72
N TYR A 95 9.48 8.88 3.12
CA TYR A 95 9.19 7.80 2.18
C TYR A 95 8.41 8.35 0.99
N THR A 96 8.29 7.55 -0.07
CA THR A 96 7.33 7.81 -1.15
C THR A 96 6.36 6.65 -1.27
N VAL A 97 5.07 6.98 -1.35
CA VAL A 97 4.04 5.97 -1.64
C VAL A 97 4.23 5.49 -3.07
N THR A 98 4.31 4.17 -3.27
CA THR A 98 4.61 3.57 -4.57
C THR A 98 3.62 4.00 -5.67
N LEU A 99 2.31 4.08 -5.37
CA LEU A 99 1.30 4.58 -6.32
C LEU A 99 1.62 6.01 -6.77
N PHE A 100 1.90 6.91 -5.83
CA PHE A 100 2.18 8.32 -6.14
C PHE A 100 3.50 8.51 -6.88
N HIS A 101 4.50 7.66 -6.64
CA HIS A 101 5.72 7.68 -7.45
C HIS A 101 5.42 7.29 -8.91
N GLN A 102 4.60 6.26 -9.13
CA GLN A 102 4.18 5.85 -10.47
C GLN A 102 3.40 6.98 -11.18
N LEU A 103 2.42 7.58 -10.51
CA LEU A 103 1.63 8.69 -11.04
C LEU A 103 2.50 9.94 -11.33
N LYS A 104 3.45 10.27 -10.43
CA LYS A 104 4.38 11.37 -10.68
C LYS A 104 5.29 11.10 -11.89
N CYS A 105 5.75 9.86 -12.03
CA CYS A 105 6.56 9.47 -13.18
C CYS A 105 5.79 9.55 -14.50
N LEU A 106 4.49 9.24 -14.48
CA LEU A 106 3.62 9.42 -15.65
C LEU A 106 3.56 10.89 -16.10
N ASP A 107 3.38 11.83 -15.16
CA ASP A 107 3.40 13.27 -15.45
C ASP A 107 4.78 13.77 -15.94
N ILE A 108 5.88 13.24 -15.40
CA ILE A 108 7.25 13.55 -15.89
C ILE A 108 7.42 13.09 -17.35
N ILE A 109 6.89 11.92 -17.71
CA ILE A 109 6.96 11.42 -19.09
C ILE A 109 6.10 12.26 -20.01
N ARG A 110 4.87 12.59 -19.61
CA ARG A 110 3.98 13.49 -20.35
C ARG A 110 4.63 14.84 -20.63
N THR A 111 5.18 15.48 -19.61
CA THR A 111 5.84 16.79 -19.76
C THR A 111 7.05 16.74 -20.69
N GLN A 112 7.80 15.64 -20.72
CA GLN A 112 8.85 15.41 -21.73
C GLN A 112 8.26 15.20 -23.13
N TYR A 113 7.15 14.47 -23.26
CA TYR A 113 6.49 14.20 -24.54
C TYR A 113 6.00 15.48 -25.23
N LYS A 114 5.55 16.47 -24.46
CA LYS A 114 5.13 17.80 -24.95
C LYS A 114 6.28 18.67 -25.49
N GLN A 115 7.55 18.29 -25.25
CA GLN A 115 8.68 19.14 -25.63
C GLN A 115 8.91 19.14 -27.15
N PRO A 116 9.44 20.24 -27.74
CA PRO A 116 9.76 20.30 -29.15
C PRO A 116 10.70 19.18 -29.60
N PRO A 117 10.58 18.71 -30.87
CA PRO A 117 11.53 17.76 -31.44
C PRO A 117 12.99 18.22 -31.28
N GLY A 118 13.88 17.31 -30.89
CA GLY A 118 15.29 17.61 -30.63
C GLY A 118 15.61 18.05 -29.21
N THR A 119 14.61 18.25 -28.34
CA THR A 119 14.84 18.52 -26.91
C THR A 119 15.51 17.32 -26.23
N PRO A 120 16.64 17.50 -25.52
CA PRO A 120 17.28 16.41 -24.80
C PRO A 120 16.35 15.76 -23.77
N ILE A 121 16.41 14.43 -23.66
CA ILE A 121 15.62 13.68 -22.69
C ILE A 121 16.15 13.95 -21.29
N HIS A 122 15.29 14.46 -20.40
CA HIS A 122 15.66 14.73 -19.01
C HIS A 122 16.04 13.42 -18.29
N PRO A 123 17.10 13.39 -17.44
CA PRO A 123 17.51 12.18 -16.72
C PRO A 123 16.39 11.53 -15.88
N ARG A 124 15.50 12.34 -15.31
CA ARG A 124 14.29 11.85 -14.62
C ARG A 124 13.35 11.08 -15.53
N THR A 125 13.17 11.48 -16.78
CA THR A 125 12.34 10.75 -17.74
C THR A 125 12.92 9.37 -18.00
N ARG A 126 14.24 9.27 -18.22
CA ARG A 126 14.94 7.98 -18.36
C ARG A 126 14.76 7.10 -17.12
N HIS A 127 14.89 7.68 -15.92
CA HIS A 127 14.63 6.98 -14.67
C HIS A 127 13.18 6.46 -14.60
N CYS A 128 12.19 7.32 -14.88
CA CYS A 128 10.79 6.98 -14.83
C CYS A 128 10.39 5.90 -15.84
N MET A 129 10.92 5.95 -17.07
CA MET A 129 10.70 4.89 -18.06
C MET A 129 11.23 3.54 -17.56
N ASN A 130 12.41 3.51 -16.96
CA ASN A 130 12.96 2.28 -16.38
C ASN A 130 12.15 1.81 -15.15
N TYR A 131 11.75 2.73 -14.27
CA TYR A 131 10.95 2.43 -13.09
C TYR A 131 9.59 1.83 -13.45
N LEU A 132 8.84 2.47 -14.36
CA LEU A 132 7.54 1.97 -14.81
C LEU A 132 7.67 0.62 -15.51
N ARG A 133 8.70 0.41 -16.34
CA ARG A 133 9.01 -0.91 -16.94
C ARG A 133 9.17 -1.97 -15.86
N GLN A 134 9.97 -1.71 -14.81
CA GLN A 134 10.21 -2.68 -13.73
C GLN A 134 8.93 -3.02 -12.97
N ILE A 135 8.10 -2.02 -12.65
CA ILE A 135 6.83 -2.23 -11.95
C ILE A 135 5.86 -3.04 -12.80
N LEU A 136 5.72 -2.73 -14.10
CA LEU A 136 4.85 -3.47 -15.01
C LEU A 136 5.26 -4.94 -15.12
N LEU A 137 6.55 -5.25 -15.06
CA LEU A 137 7.05 -6.63 -15.05
C LEU A 137 6.73 -7.35 -13.73
N CYS A 138 6.70 -6.65 -12.60
CA CYS A 138 6.41 -7.25 -11.29
C CYS A 138 4.91 -7.45 -11.03
N ARG A 139 4.05 -6.59 -11.60
CA ARG A 139 2.59 -6.66 -11.43
C ARG A 139 1.89 -6.43 -12.78
N PRO A 140 2.07 -7.35 -13.75
CA PRO A 140 1.46 -7.21 -15.07
C PRO A 140 -0.05 -7.43 -15.01
N ASN A 141 -0.80 -6.68 -15.82
CA ASN A 141 -2.16 -7.05 -16.17
C ASN A 141 -2.09 -8.10 -17.29
N LEU A 142 -2.54 -9.32 -17.02
CA LEU A 142 -2.45 -10.46 -17.94
C LEU A 142 -3.74 -10.69 -18.75
N ARG A 143 -4.66 -9.71 -18.77
CA ARG A 143 -5.88 -9.79 -19.57
C ARG A 143 -5.58 -9.65 -21.05
N LEU A 144 -6.41 -10.30 -21.87
CA LEU A 144 -6.43 -10.09 -23.31
C LEU A 144 -7.16 -8.77 -23.61
N GLU A 145 -6.61 -7.98 -24.53
CA GLU A 145 -7.30 -6.83 -25.11
C GLU A 145 -7.90 -7.23 -26.46
N ALA A 146 -9.13 -6.80 -26.72
CA ALA A 146 -9.78 -7.04 -28.00
C ALA A 146 -9.16 -6.14 -29.07
N VAL A 147 -8.81 -6.72 -30.22
CA VAL A 147 -8.31 -5.98 -31.38
C VAL A 147 -9.48 -5.58 -32.28
N GLU A 148 -9.40 -4.37 -32.84
CA GLU A 148 -10.39 -3.82 -33.77
C GLU A 148 -10.12 -4.20 -35.21
N ASP A 149 -8.85 -4.32 -35.56
CA ASP A 149 -8.39 -4.53 -36.93
C ASP A 149 -7.24 -5.54 -36.99
N GLU A 150 -6.82 -5.83 -38.22
CA GLU A 150 -5.68 -6.72 -38.51
C GLU A 150 -4.33 -6.16 -38.06
N PHE A 151 -4.26 -4.87 -37.70
CA PHE A 151 -3.05 -4.20 -37.22
C PHE A 151 -2.94 -4.19 -35.69
N GLY A 152 -3.96 -4.67 -34.98
CA GLY A 152 -3.95 -4.83 -33.53
C GLY A 152 -4.26 -3.55 -32.76
N LEU A 153 -5.04 -2.62 -33.33
CA LEU A 153 -5.56 -1.49 -32.55
C LEU A 153 -6.52 -1.98 -31.45
N THR A 154 -6.27 -1.62 -30.19
CA THR A 154 -7.07 -2.07 -29.02
C THR A 154 -7.90 -0.97 -28.36
N ASP A 155 -7.90 0.25 -28.93
CA ASP A 155 -8.27 1.49 -28.24
C ASP A 155 -9.79 1.66 -27.98
N ARG A 156 -10.71 0.96 -28.66
CA ARG A 156 -12.15 1.26 -28.51
C ARG A 156 -12.93 0.39 -27.53
N TYR A 157 -12.35 -0.70 -27.01
CA TYR A 157 -13.11 -1.61 -26.16
C TYR A 157 -13.03 -1.22 -24.68
N SER A 158 -14.10 -0.59 -24.20
CA SER A 158 -14.28 -0.37 -22.76
C SER A 158 -14.68 -1.65 -22.04
N TYR A 159 -14.11 -1.89 -20.86
CA TYR A 159 -14.43 -3.04 -20.01
C TYR A 159 -14.45 -2.64 -18.54
N ASP A 160 -15.16 -3.42 -17.73
CA ASP A 160 -15.25 -3.19 -16.29
C ASP A 160 -14.24 -4.06 -15.55
N THR A 161 -13.62 -3.50 -14.51
CA THR A 161 -12.71 -4.22 -13.61
C THR A 161 -13.03 -3.88 -12.16
N VAL A 162 -12.76 -4.81 -11.26
CA VAL A 162 -12.84 -4.58 -9.82
C VAL A 162 -11.47 -4.13 -9.32
N CYS A 163 -11.43 -3.02 -8.60
CA CYS A 163 -10.25 -2.37 -8.09
C CYS A 163 -10.34 -2.16 -6.58
N ARG A 164 -9.20 -1.91 -5.93
CA ARG A 164 -9.20 -1.33 -4.58
C ARG A 164 -9.58 0.13 -4.68
N ASP A 165 -10.42 0.61 -3.77
CA ASP A 165 -10.64 2.04 -3.65
C ASP A 165 -9.38 2.71 -3.10
N TRP A 166 -8.77 3.57 -3.91
CA TRP A 166 -7.56 4.28 -3.50
C TRP A 166 -7.88 5.55 -2.72
N SER A 167 -9.15 5.97 -2.60
CA SER A 167 -9.54 7.10 -1.74
C SER A 167 -8.99 6.92 -0.31
N SER A 168 -9.08 5.71 0.25
CA SER A 168 -8.55 5.38 1.57
C SER A 168 -7.04 5.60 1.70
N LEU A 169 -6.28 5.47 0.60
CA LEU A 169 -4.86 5.78 0.60
C LEU A 169 -4.61 7.29 0.62
N TYR A 170 -5.43 8.10 -0.05
CA TYR A 170 -5.33 9.56 -0.01
C TYR A 170 -5.66 10.07 1.40
N ASP A 171 -6.74 9.56 2.01
CA ASP A 171 -7.14 9.91 3.37
C ASP A 171 -6.03 9.61 4.39
N GLU A 172 -5.43 8.43 4.27
CA GLU A 172 -4.34 7.99 5.16
C GLU A 172 -3.08 8.87 5.00
N VAL A 173 -2.78 9.29 3.77
CA VAL A 173 -1.66 10.19 3.49
C VAL A 173 -1.89 11.56 4.10
N GLU A 174 -3.09 12.12 3.95
CA GLU A 174 -3.46 13.40 4.54
C GLU A 174 -3.37 13.34 6.07
N ARG A 175 -3.98 12.32 6.69
CA ARG A 175 -3.89 12.08 8.14
C ARG A 175 -2.43 12.02 8.61
N ASN A 176 -1.58 11.24 7.94
CA ASN A 176 -0.18 11.09 8.30
C ASN A 176 0.61 12.40 8.14
N GLN A 177 0.33 13.20 7.12
CA GLN A 177 0.97 14.51 6.92
C GLN A 177 0.58 15.52 7.98
N LEU A 178 -0.70 15.55 8.38
CA LEU A 178 -1.16 16.40 9.47
C LEU A 178 -0.47 16.04 10.80
N ALA A 179 -0.32 14.74 11.08
CA ALA A 179 0.42 14.27 12.24
C ALA A 179 1.89 14.72 12.21
N TYR A 180 2.55 14.60 11.06
CA TYR A 180 3.92 15.07 10.87
C TYR A 180 4.07 16.58 11.03
N ALA A 181 3.14 17.37 10.48
CA ALA A 181 3.14 18.83 10.62
C ALA A 181 3.04 19.23 12.10
N LYS A 182 2.13 18.60 12.86
CA LYS A 182 2.00 18.82 14.30
C LYS A 182 3.29 18.47 15.05
N TRP A 183 3.88 17.29 14.77
CA TRP A 183 5.14 16.88 15.37
C TRP A 183 6.27 17.89 15.11
N LYS A 184 6.33 18.47 13.90
CA LYS A 184 7.34 19.48 13.54
C LYS A 184 7.19 20.75 14.37
N GLU A 185 5.97 21.25 14.54
CA GLU A 185 5.70 22.44 15.36
C GLU A 185 6.02 22.20 16.84
N GLU A 186 5.64 21.04 17.38
CA GLU A 186 5.96 20.66 18.77
C GLU A 186 7.46 20.53 19.01
N LYS A 187 8.19 19.93 18.06
CA LYS A 187 9.64 19.82 18.14
C LYS A 187 10.31 21.19 18.09
N LYS A 188 9.87 22.06 17.18
CA LYS A 188 10.39 23.44 17.09
C LYS A 188 10.18 24.19 18.40
N GLY A 189 8.97 24.15 18.97
CA GLY A 189 8.68 24.80 20.25
C GLY A 189 9.53 24.25 21.41
N ARG A 190 9.86 22.95 21.42
CA ARG A 190 10.76 22.35 22.42
C ARG A 190 12.20 22.83 22.24
N ASP A 191 12.67 22.88 21.00
CA ASP A 191 14.03 23.32 20.68
C ASP A 191 14.18 24.83 21.01
N ASP A 192 13.14 25.65 20.79
CA ASP A 192 13.10 27.09 21.13
C ASP A 192 13.07 27.35 22.66
N LEU A 193 12.51 26.44 23.47
CA LEU A 193 12.48 26.54 24.94
C LEU A 193 13.77 26.07 25.62
N GLN A 194 14.69 25.47 24.87
CA GLN A 194 15.99 24.98 25.36
C GLN A 194 17.16 25.96 25.11
N ILE A 195 16.86 27.16 24.57
CA ILE A 195 17.82 28.24 24.29
C ILE A 195 17.72 29.32 25.38
#